data_AF-A0A952V489-F1
#
_entry.id   AF-A0A952V489-F1
#
_cell.length_a   1.000
_cell.length_b   1.000
_cell.length_c   1.000
_cell.angle_alpha   90.00
_cell.angle_beta   90.00
_cell.angle_gamma   90.00
#
_symmetry.space_group_name_H-M   'P 1'
#
loop_
_entity.id
_entity.type
_entity.pdbx_description
1 polymer ?
#
loop_
_entity_poly.entity_id
_entity_poly.type
_entity_poly.pdbx_seq_one_letter_code
_entity_poly.pdbx_strand_id
1 'polypeptide(L)' 'MTCSACVRHVEQALRGVDGVEKLDVKIGKVRVDHDETKATPQQLIEAIAEAGYEPRITS' A
#
# COMPACT_ATOMS: atom_id res chain seq x y z
N MET A 1 -2.94 -1.13 -11.42
CA MET A 1 -1.75 -0.28 -11.71
C MET A 1 -1.01 -0.84 -12.93
N THR A 2 -0.63 -0.01 -13.91
CA THR A 2 0.00 -0.45 -15.19
C THR A 2 1.25 0.33 -15.58
N CYS A 3 1.71 1.29 -14.77
CA CYS A 3 2.79 2.21 -15.12
C CYS A 3 3.74 2.50 -13.95
N SER A 4 4.98 2.93 -14.24
CA SER A 4 5.99 3.24 -13.21
C SER A 4 5.59 4.42 -12.32
N ALA A 5 4.88 5.42 -12.86
CA ALA A 5 4.32 6.51 -12.07
C ALA A 5 3.21 6.04 -11.12
N CYS A 6 2.41 5.07 -11.56
CA CYS A 6 1.34 4.45 -10.80
C CYS A 6 1.90 3.69 -9.59
N VAL A 7 3.01 2.96 -9.79
CA VAL A 7 3.76 2.30 -8.71
C VAL A 7 4.24 3.32 -7.69
N ARG A 8 4.91 4.39 -8.12
CA ARG A 8 5.41 5.44 -7.22
C ARG A 8 4.31 6.12 -6.42
N HIS A 9 3.14 6.34 -7.03
CA HIS A 9 2.00 6.95 -6.35
C HIS A 9 1.52 6.08 -5.18
N VAL A 10 1.33 4.78 -5.44
CA VAL A 10 0.94 3.81 -4.40
C VAL A 10 2.03 3.68 -3.32
N GLU A 11 3.31 3.70 -3.71
CA GLU A 11 4.42 3.69 -2.74
C GLU A 11 4.37 4.88 -1.79
N GLN A 12 4.11 6.09 -2.32
CA GLN A 12 4.03 7.30 -1.50
C GLN A 12 2.84 7.27 -0.55
N ALA A 13 1.68 6.81 -1.01
CA ALA A 13 0.49 6.69 -0.17
C ALA A 13 0.74 5.76 1.02
N LEU A 14 1.35 4.59 0.79
CA LEU A 14 1.64 3.62 1.84
C LEU A 14 2.75 4.09 2.80
N ARG A 15 3.75 4.82 2.32
CA ARG A 15 4.79 5.41 3.21
C ARG A 15 4.24 6.48 4.15
N GLY A 16 3.07 7.06 3.86
CA GLY A 16 2.40 8.00 4.73
C GLY A 16 1.66 7.34 5.90
N VAL A 17 1.50 6.02 5.89
CA VAL A 17 0.81 5.28 6.95
C VAL A 17 1.79 4.97 8.08
N ASP A 18 1.48 5.44 9.30
CA ASP A 18 2.27 5.12 10.48
C ASP A 18 2.22 3.62 10.79
N GLY A 19 3.38 3.02 11.05
CA GLY A 19 3.51 1.57 11.23
C GLY A 19 3.92 0.78 9.99
N VAL A 20 4.07 1.40 8.81
CA VAL A 20 4.66 0.72 7.64
C VAL A 20 6.18 0.59 7.83
N GLU A 21 6.67 -0.65 7.87
CA GLU A 21 8.09 -0.95 8.11
C GLU A 21 8.83 -1.30 6.81
N LYS A 22 8.19 -2.10 5.95
CA LYS A 22 8.74 -2.45 4.63
C LYS A 22 7.66 -2.42 3.57
N LEU A 23 8.08 -2.07 2.37
CA LEU A 23 7.22 -1.90 1.23
C LEU A 23 7.90 -2.39 -0.06
N ASP A 24 7.24 -3.29 -0.78
CA ASP A 24 7.59 -3.73 -2.14
C ASP A 24 6.35 -3.56 -3.03
N VAL A 25 6.40 -2.54 -3.89
CA VAL A 25 5.34 -2.27 -4.87
C VAL A 25 5.87 -2.57 -6.26
N LYS A 26 5.12 -3.40 -6.98
CA LYS A 26 5.35 -3.72 -8.39
C LYS A 26 4.02 -3.71 -9.13
N ILE A 27 4.09 -3.67 -10.46
CA ILE A 27 2.90 -3.67 -11.30
C ILE A 27 2.03 -4.89 -10.95
N GLY A 28 0.80 -4.62 -10.48
CA GLY A 28 -0.20 -5.62 -10.14
C GLY A 28 -0.04 -6.28 -8.76
N LYS A 29 0.99 -5.95 -7.97
CA LYS A 29 1.18 -6.55 -6.64
C LYS A 29 1.86 -5.59 -5.66
N VAL A 30 1.29 -5.54 -4.46
CA VAL A 30 1.85 -4.80 -3.31
C VAL A 30 2.15 -5.81 -2.21
N ARG A 31 3.31 -5.68 -1.57
CA ARG A 31 3.63 -6.32 -0.29
C ARG A 31 4.00 -5.25 0.71
N VAL A 32 3.38 -5.31 1.88
CA VAL A 32 3.62 -4.39 2.98
C VAL A 32 3.88 -5.22 4.23
N ASP A 33 4.99 -4.97 4.90
CA ASP A 33 5.19 -5.40 6.29
C ASP A 33 4.88 -4.20 7.17
N HIS A 34 3.99 -4.39 8.15
CA HIS A 34 3.56 -3.33 9.05
C HIS A 34 3.49 -3.81 10.49
N ASP A 35 3.62 -2.86 11.42
CA ASP A 35 3.37 -3.04 12.83
C ASP A 35 1.85 -3.09 13.07
N GLU A 36 1.32 -4.25 13.46
CA GLU A 36 -0.11 -4.46 13.71
C GLU A 36 -0.66 -3.63 14.88
N THR A 37 0.21 -3.07 15.73
CA THR A 37 -0.20 -2.18 16.82
C THR A 37 -0.40 -0.73 16.38
N LYS A 38 0.14 -0.37 15.20
CA LYS A 38 0.10 1.00 14.65
C LYS A 38 -0.77 1.14 13.41
N ALA A 39 -0.77 0.12 12.55
CA ALA A 39 -1.58 0.07 11.34
C ALA A 39 -2.34 -1.24 11.25
N THR A 40 -3.58 -1.15 10.78
CA THR A 40 -4.39 -2.30 10.39
C THR A 40 -4.32 -2.53 8.88
N PRO A 41 -4.59 -3.76 8.41
CA PRO A 41 -4.72 -4.03 6.98
C PRO A 41 -5.75 -3.12 6.28
N GLN A 42 -6.81 -2.72 6.99
CA GLN A 42 -7.83 -1.82 6.46
C GLN A 42 -7.28 -0.41 6.22
N GLN A 43 -6.49 0.15 7.14
CA GLN A 43 -5.84 1.45 6.93
C GLN A 43 -4.89 1.44 5.73
N LEU A 44 -4.20 0.32 5.48
CA LEU A 44 -3.38 0.15 4.29
C LEU A 44 -4.21 0.12 3.00
N ILE A 45 -5.36 -0.56 3.03
CA ILE A 45 -6.31 -0.56 1.90
C ILE A 45 -6.81 0.87 1.64
N GLU A 46 -7.23 1.59 2.68
CA GLU A 46 -7.74 2.96 2.56
C GLU A 46 -6.69 3.88 1.95
N ALA A 47 -5.42 3.80 2.39
CA ALA A 47 -4.35 4.58 1.79
C ALA A 47 -4.17 4.30 0.29
N ILE A 48 -4.33 3.05 -0.15
CA ILE A 48 -4.27 2.68 -1.57
C ILE A 48 -5.53 3.15 -2.33
N ALA A 49 -6.70 3.15 -1.67
CA ALA A 49 -7.96 3.65 -2.21
C ALA A 49 -7.94 5.16 -2.43
N GLU A 50 -7.37 5.93 -1.50
CA GLU A 50 -7.12 7.37 -1.64
C GLU A 50 -6.17 7.68 -2.80
N ALA A 51 -5.26 6.76 -3.12
CA ALA A 51 -4.42 6.82 -4.33
C ALA A 51 -5.18 6.44 -5.63
N GLY A 52 -6.47 6.10 -5.54
CA GLY A 52 -7.34 5.76 -6.66
C GLY A 52 -7.30 4.28 -7.09
N TYR A 53 -6.90 3.37 -6.19
CA TYR A 53 -6.82 1.94 -6.49
C TYR A 53 -7.55 1.10 -5.44
N GLU A 54 -8.28 0.08 -5.88
CA GLU A 54 -8.94 -0.86 -4.98
C GLU A 54 -8.15 -2.18 -4.91
N PRO A 55 -7.29 -2.37 -3.90
CA PRO A 55 -6.56 -3.62 -3.76
C PRO A 55 -7.48 -4.72 -3.23
N ARG A 56 -7.20 -5.97 -3.62
CA ARG A 56 -7.73 -7.14 -2.92
C ARG A 56 -6.63 -7.73 -2.04
N ILE A 57 -6.93 -7.92 -0.76
CA ILE A 57 -6.04 -8.65 0.13
C ILE A 57 -6.00 -10.11 -0.31
N THR A 58 -4.79 -10.65 -0.41
CA THR A 58 -4.55 -12.07 -0.62
C THR A 58 -3.58 -12.53 0.47
N SER A 59 -3.99 -13.53 1.26
CA SER A 59 -3.15 -14.19 2.28
C SER A 59 -2.04 -15.03 1.64
#